data_AF-A0A660QH31-F1
#
_entry.id   AF-A0A660QH31-F1
#
_cell.length_a   1.000
_cell.length_b   1.000
_cell.length_c   1.000
_cell.angle_alpha   90.00
_cell.angle_beta   90.00
_cell.angle_gamma   90.00
#
_symmetry.space_group_name_H-M   'P 1'
#
loop_
_entity.id
_entity.type
_entity.pdbx_description
1 polymer ?
#
loop_
_entity_poly.entity_id
_entity_poly.type
_entity_poly.pdbx_seq_one_letter_code
_entity_poly.pdbx_strand_id
1 'polypeptide(L)'
;MRWKLLLLLLIPIDLLAMKIMVCYIDPVSLNPVLKTVEVEGDNFILKLFDILASPPQDLMSFVPKGVLRAYFIVDDIMILDLDEEKLKNMDFLSERYFIHTVLYTIFNNLKTVNVVYFTINGERRRVLANYVDIRYGFPRRIWEEWPVKKMK
;
A
#
# COMPACT_ATOMS: atom_id res chain seq x y z
N MET A 1 -3.86 52.76 -24.94
CA MET A 1 -4.88 51.68 -25.01
C MET A 1 -4.16 50.33 -24.94
N ARG A 2 -4.58 49.46 -24.01
CA ARG A 2 -4.41 47.99 -24.02
C ARG A 2 -3.00 47.39 -23.96
N TRP A 3 -2.27 47.58 -22.86
CA TRP A 3 -1.07 46.79 -22.54
C TRP A 3 -1.11 46.18 -21.12
N LYS A 4 -2.30 45.93 -20.59
CA LYS A 4 -2.49 45.27 -19.30
C LYS A 4 -3.60 44.25 -19.44
N LEU A 5 -3.25 43.00 -19.72
CA LEU A 5 -3.92 41.78 -19.26
C LEU A 5 -3.31 40.60 -20.03
N LEU A 6 -2.10 40.22 -19.64
CA LEU A 6 -1.58 38.89 -19.91
C LEU A 6 -0.58 38.56 -18.80
N LEU A 7 -1.03 38.73 -17.55
CA LEU A 7 -0.59 37.86 -16.47
C LEU A 7 -1.27 36.51 -16.76
N LEU A 8 -0.66 35.77 -17.69
CA LEU A 8 -0.76 34.33 -17.72
C LEU A 8 -0.45 33.90 -16.28
N LEU A 9 -1.47 33.37 -15.62
CA LEU A 9 -1.35 32.54 -14.44
C LEU A 9 -0.37 31.41 -14.78
N LEU A 10 0.93 31.70 -14.66
CA LEU A 10 1.94 30.74 -14.26
C LEU A 10 1.56 30.35 -12.83
N ILE A 11 0.49 29.56 -12.71
CA ILE A 11 0.37 28.68 -11.56
C ILE A 11 1.63 27.84 -11.70
N PRO A 12 2.60 27.95 -10.79
CA PRO A 12 3.64 26.94 -10.77
C PRO A 12 2.86 25.64 -10.61
N ILE A 13 3.03 24.72 -11.56
CA ILE A 13 2.71 23.32 -11.35
C ILE A 13 3.73 22.87 -10.31
N ASP A 14 3.62 23.40 -9.09
CA ASP A 14 4.22 22.83 -7.93
C ASP A 14 3.62 21.44 -7.91
N LEU A 15 4.47 20.45 -8.23
CA LEU A 15 4.17 19.05 -8.05
C LEU A 15 3.43 18.95 -6.72
N LEU A 16 2.16 18.55 -6.79
CA LEU A 16 1.29 18.50 -5.62
C LEU A 16 1.83 17.36 -4.74
N ALA A 17 2.78 17.68 -3.87
CA ALA A 17 3.41 16.73 -2.97
C ALA A 17 2.31 16.21 -2.04
N MET A 18 1.94 14.94 -2.23
CA MET A 18 0.91 14.30 -1.43
C MET A 18 1.54 13.71 -0.18
N LYS A 19 0.93 13.97 0.97
CA LYS A 19 1.31 13.34 2.24
C LYS A 19 0.57 12.03 2.39
N ILE A 20 1.33 10.95 2.54
CA ILE A 20 0.79 9.59 2.64
C ILE A 20 1.23 8.97 3.96
N MET A 21 0.38 8.16 4.57
CA MET A 21 0.70 7.42 5.78
C MET A 21 1.18 6.01 5.41
N VAL A 22 2.42 5.68 5.72
CA VAL A 22 3.02 4.38 5.45
C VAL A 22 3.19 3.62 6.76
N CYS A 23 2.76 2.36 6.79
CA CYS A 23 3.02 1.49 7.92
C CYS A 23 4.35 0.76 7.72
N TYR A 24 5.20 0.79 8.74
CA TYR A 24 6.36 -0.09 8.89
C TYR A 24 6.21 -0.89 10.18
N ILE A 25 7.18 -1.75 10.47
CA ILE A 25 7.21 -2.57 11.68
C ILE A 25 8.40 -2.19 12.54
N ASP A 26 8.18 -2.07 13.84
CA ASP A 26 9.26 -1.95 14.82
C ASP A 26 9.97 -3.30 14.97
N PRO A 27 11.29 -3.40 14.75
CA PRO A 27 11.99 -4.68 14.69
C PRO A 27 12.09 -5.41 16.03
N VAL A 28 11.82 -4.73 17.16
CA VAL A 28 11.92 -5.31 18.51
C VAL A 28 10.56 -5.80 19.00
N SER A 29 9.55 -4.94 18.93
CA SER A 29 8.20 -5.19 19.44
C SER A 29 7.27 -5.81 18.40
N LEU A 30 7.64 -5.75 17.12
CA LEU A 30 6.80 -6.13 15.97
C LEU A 30 5.47 -5.37 15.90
N ASN A 31 5.39 -4.20 16.53
CA ASN A 31 4.23 -3.34 16.44
C ASN A 31 4.25 -2.47 15.18
N PRO A 32 3.08 -2.09 14.64
CA PRO A 32 3.02 -1.18 13.51
C PRO A 32 3.45 0.25 13.90
N VAL A 33 4.25 0.87 13.04
CA VAL A 33 4.70 2.26 13.16
C VAL A 33 4.27 3.03 11.92
N LEU A 34 3.40 4.02 12.10
CA LEU A 34 2.95 4.90 11.01
C LEU A 34 3.95 6.06 10.81
N LYS A 35 4.33 6.31 9.56
CA LYS A 35 5.15 7.45 9.15
C LYS A 35 4.43 8.21 8.04
N THR A 36 4.45 9.53 8.13
CA THR A 36 3.99 10.39 7.03
C THR A 36 5.15 10.61 6.06
N VAL A 37 4.93 10.31 4.78
CA VAL A 37 5.90 10.47 3.70
C VAL A 37 5.33 11.39 2.64
N GLU A 38 6.15 12.31 2.13
CA GLU A 38 5.78 13.16 0.99
C GLU A 38 6.10 12.42 -0.31
N VAL A 39 5.14 12.38 -1.23
CA VAL A 39 5.25 11.69 -2.51
C VAL A 39 4.89 12.65 -3.63
N GLU A 40 5.77 12.72 -4.62
CA GLU A 40 5.64 13.56 -5.80
C GLU A 40 5.30 12.73 -7.04
N GLY A 41 4.55 13.32 -7.97
CA GLY A 41 4.33 12.83 -9.34
C GLY A 41 3.26 11.73 -9.49
N ASP A 42 3.13 11.21 -10.71
CA ASP A 42 2.03 10.32 -11.09
C ASP A 42 2.25 8.85 -10.69
N ASN A 43 1.16 8.08 -10.57
CA ASN A 43 1.10 6.69 -10.12
C ASN A 43 1.45 6.43 -8.64
N PHE A 44 0.57 6.92 -7.76
CA PHE A 44 0.67 6.83 -6.31
C PHE A 44 0.83 5.40 -5.76
N ILE A 45 0.11 4.40 -6.31
CA ILE A 45 0.10 3.05 -5.75
C ILE A 45 1.43 2.33 -5.96
N LEU A 46 2.03 2.44 -7.17
CA LEU A 46 3.35 1.87 -7.42
C LEU A 46 4.40 2.48 -6.49
N LYS A 47 4.39 3.82 -6.34
CA LYS A 47 5.31 4.53 -5.43
C LYS A 47 5.13 4.11 -3.97
N LEU A 48 3.89 3.91 -3.53
CA LEU A 48 3.59 3.43 -2.18
C LEU A 48 4.22 2.05 -1.93
N PHE A 49 4.23 1.16 -2.92
CA PHE A 49 4.91 -0.13 -2.80
C PHE A 49 6.45 0.00 -2.79
N ASP A 50 7.01 0.91 -3.57
CA ASP A 50 8.46 1.18 -3.55
C ASP A 50 8.93 1.73 -2.20
N ILE A 51 8.13 2.64 -1.62
CA ILE A 51 8.37 3.21 -0.28
C ILE A 51 8.24 2.12 0.79
N LEU A 52 7.18 1.31 0.73
CA LEU A 52 7.00 0.19 1.63
C LEU A 52 8.17 -0.80 1.57
N ALA A 53 8.74 -1.06 0.39
CA ALA A 53 9.89 -1.94 0.23
C ALA A 53 11.23 -1.34 0.70
N SER A 54 11.25 -0.06 1.07
CA SER A 54 12.46 0.70 1.43
C SER A 54 12.29 1.37 2.81
N PRO A 55 12.25 0.59 3.91
CA PRO A 55 12.00 1.14 5.24
C PRO A 55 13.14 2.05 5.72
N PRO A 56 12.85 3.03 6.61
CA PRO A 56 13.86 3.75 7.37
C PRO A 56 14.78 2.81 8.16
N GLN A 57 16.00 3.27 8.48
CA GLN A 57 17.07 2.44 9.07
C GLN A 57 16.69 1.79 10.42
N ASP A 58 15.79 2.40 11.18
CA ASP A 58 15.31 1.95 12.49
C ASP A 58 14.05 1.07 12.42
N LEU A 59 13.49 0.88 11.22
CA LEU A 59 12.24 0.15 11.00
C LEU A 59 12.46 -0.99 10.01
N MET A 60 11.52 -1.93 9.99
CA MET A 60 11.54 -3.04 9.05
C MET A 60 10.29 -3.05 8.17
N SER A 61 10.41 -3.74 7.05
CA SER A 61 9.30 -4.03 6.15
C SER A 61 9.39 -5.46 5.66
N PHE A 62 8.22 -6.06 5.46
CA PHE A 62 8.07 -7.38 4.85
C PHE A 62 7.60 -7.29 3.39
N VAL A 63 7.60 -6.09 2.81
CA VAL A 63 7.22 -5.86 1.40
C VAL A 63 8.45 -6.05 0.50
N PRO A 64 8.49 -7.09 -0.35
CA PRO A 64 9.61 -7.28 -1.25
C PRO A 64 9.65 -6.20 -2.32
N LYS A 65 10.86 -5.80 -2.73
CA LYS A 65 11.05 -4.83 -3.81
C LYS A 65 10.46 -5.35 -5.14
N GLY A 66 9.61 -4.53 -5.75
CA GLY A 66 8.96 -4.84 -7.02
C GLY A 66 7.94 -5.98 -6.95
N VAL A 67 7.36 -6.24 -5.77
CA VAL A 67 6.33 -7.28 -5.60
C VAL A 67 5.01 -6.95 -6.31
N LEU A 68 4.65 -5.67 -6.44
CA LEU A 68 3.44 -5.26 -7.13
C LEU A 68 3.70 -5.20 -8.64
N ARG A 69 2.96 -6.02 -9.39
CA ARG A 69 3.01 -6.03 -10.86
C ARG A 69 2.03 -5.04 -11.47
N ALA A 70 0.80 -5.04 -10.95
CA ALA A 70 -0.29 -4.20 -11.43
C ALA A 70 -1.31 -3.97 -10.31
N TYR A 71 -2.16 -2.97 -10.47
CA TYR A 71 -3.32 -2.77 -9.61
C TYR A 71 -4.51 -2.29 -10.43
N PHE A 72 -5.71 -2.59 -9.95
CA PHE A 72 -6.97 -2.15 -10.53
C PHE A 72 -7.86 -1.62 -9.42
N ILE A 73 -8.63 -0.58 -9.73
CA ILE A 73 -9.69 -0.08 -8.86
C ILE A 73 -10.98 -0.15 -9.66
N VAL A 74 -11.96 -0.89 -9.14
CA VAL A 74 -13.29 -1.06 -9.73
C VAL A 74 -14.29 -0.76 -8.62
N ASP A 75 -15.07 0.31 -8.78
CA ASP A 75 -15.94 0.85 -7.73
C ASP A 75 -15.16 1.11 -6.43
N ASP A 76 -15.52 0.43 -5.33
CA ASP A 76 -14.86 0.51 -4.02
C ASP A 76 -13.88 -0.67 -3.77
N ILE A 77 -13.59 -1.46 -4.81
CA ILE A 77 -12.73 -2.63 -4.73
C ILE A 77 -11.38 -2.32 -5.34
N MET A 78 -10.31 -2.64 -4.61
CA MET A 78 -8.95 -2.63 -5.11
C MET A 78 -8.45 -4.06 -5.33
N ILE A 79 -7.85 -4.31 -6.49
CA ILE A 79 -7.20 -5.58 -6.81
C ILE A 79 -5.70 -5.30 -6.95
N LEU A 80 -4.89 -6.05 -6.22
CA LEU A 80 -3.42 -5.98 -6.25
C LEU A 80 -2.88 -7.26 -6.87
N ASP A 81 -2.21 -7.14 -8.00
CA ASP A 81 -1.56 -8.26 -8.65
C ASP A 81 -0.09 -8.35 -8.27
N LEU A 82 0.29 -9.46 -7.64
CA LEU A 82 1.61 -9.66 -7.06
C LEU A 82 2.46 -10.63 -7.89
N ASP A 83 3.77 -10.44 -7.85
CA ASP A 83 4.77 -11.33 -8.44
C ASP A 83 5.09 -12.51 -7.50
N GLU A 84 4.79 -13.72 -7.95
CA GLU A 84 5.05 -14.98 -7.23
C GLU A 84 6.52 -15.16 -6.86
N GLU A 85 7.44 -14.79 -7.75
CA GLU A 85 8.89 -14.98 -7.55
C GLU A 85 9.41 -14.12 -6.40
N LYS A 86 8.76 -12.99 -6.13
CA LYS A 86 9.08 -12.10 -5.02
C LYS A 86 8.56 -12.62 -3.68
N LEU A 87 7.59 -13.54 -3.69
CA LEU A 87 6.92 -14.06 -2.51
C LEU A 87 7.43 -15.44 -2.08
N LYS A 88 8.07 -16.21 -2.98
CA LYS A 88 8.39 -17.65 -2.80
C LYS A 88 9.15 -18.04 -1.52
N ASN A 89 9.92 -17.12 -0.95
CA ASN A 89 10.75 -17.38 0.24
C ASN A 89 10.14 -16.83 1.54
N MET A 90 8.90 -16.33 1.50
CA MET A 90 8.24 -15.86 2.70
C MET A 90 7.84 -17.03 3.61
N ASP A 91 8.22 -16.93 4.87
CA ASP A 91 7.63 -17.75 5.92
C ASP A 91 6.26 -17.20 6.34
N PHE A 92 5.56 -17.93 7.21
CA PHE A 92 4.24 -17.53 7.70
C PHE A 92 4.25 -16.12 8.34
N LEU A 93 5.29 -15.81 9.10
CA LEU A 93 5.42 -14.50 9.76
C LEU A 93 5.51 -13.39 8.71
N SER A 94 6.37 -13.56 7.72
CA SER A 94 6.60 -12.62 6.65
C SER A 94 5.35 -12.40 5.80
N GLU A 95 4.64 -13.47 5.42
CA GLU A 95 3.36 -13.36 4.69
C GLU A 95 2.32 -12.58 5.49
N ARG A 96 2.20 -12.88 6.79
CA ARG A 96 1.25 -12.21 7.67
C ARG A 96 1.55 -10.72 7.77
N TYR A 97 2.79 -10.34 8.08
CA TYR A 97 3.16 -8.94 8.23
C TYR A 97 3.11 -8.19 6.89
N PHE A 98 3.44 -8.84 5.78
CA PHE A 98 3.27 -8.29 4.44
C PHE A 98 1.81 -7.86 4.20
N ILE A 99 0.85 -8.79 4.38
CA ILE A 99 -0.58 -8.51 4.15
C ILE A 99 -1.06 -7.40 5.06
N HIS A 100 -0.77 -7.46 6.36
CA HIS A 100 -1.19 -6.43 7.31
C HIS A 100 -0.62 -5.05 6.95
N THR A 101 0.66 -4.99 6.61
CA THR A 101 1.35 -3.73 6.30
C THR A 101 0.76 -3.08 5.05
N VAL A 102 0.55 -3.87 4.00
CA VAL A 102 -0.04 -3.40 2.73
C VAL A 102 -1.48 -2.95 2.96
N LEU A 103 -2.33 -3.76 3.59
CA LEU A 103 -3.74 -3.43 3.83
C LEU A 103 -3.89 -2.20 4.71
N TYR A 104 -3.18 -2.14 5.83
CA TYR A 104 -3.27 -1.03 6.76
C TYR A 104 -2.80 0.28 6.10
N THR A 105 -1.72 0.22 5.31
CA THR A 105 -1.24 1.36 4.52
C THR A 105 -2.28 1.79 3.48
N ILE A 106 -2.85 0.85 2.72
CA ILE A 106 -3.89 1.16 1.71
C ILE A 106 -5.11 1.81 2.35
N PHE A 107 -5.67 1.23 3.42
CA PHE A 107 -6.87 1.76 4.05
C PHE A 107 -6.64 3.10 4.75
N ASN A 108 -5.41 3.39 5.18
CA ASN A 108 -5.05 4.69 5.72
C ASN A 108 -5.03 5.81 4.67
N ASN A 109 -4.73 5.49 3.40
CA ASN A 109 -4.60 6.48 2.33
C ASN A 109 -5.80 6.54 1.36
N LEU A 110 -6.39 5.39 1.02
CA LEU A 110 -7.44 5.30 -0.01
C LEU A 110 -8.82 5.13 0.60
N LYS A 111 -9.42 6.21 1.12
CA LYS A 111 -10.68 6.16 1.89
C LYS A 111 -11.88 5.58 1.13
N THR A 112 -11.87 5.64 -0.20
CA THR A 112 -12.93 5.08 -1.06
C THR A 112 -12.82 3.56 -1.26
N VAL A 113 -11.66 2.96 -1.00
CA VAL A 113 -11.47 1.51 -1.12
C VAL A 113 -12.02 0.83 0.14
N ASN A 114 -13.02 -0.03 -0.03
CA ASN A 114 -13.64 -0.80 1.05
C ASN A 114 -13.17 -2.25 1.10
N VAL A 115 -12.67 -2.80 0.00
CA VAL A 115 -12.17 -4.18 -0.05
C VAL A 115 -10.92 -4.25 -0.90
N VAL A 116 -9.91 -4.99 -0.43
CA VAL A 116 -8.70 -5.30 -1.20
C VAL A 116 -8.67 -6.78 -1.54
N TYR A 117 -8.40 -7.13 -2.79
CA TYR A 117 -8.15 -8.50 -3.24
C TYR A 117 -6.70 -8.62 -3.70
N PHE A 118 -6.12 -9.80 -3.49
CA PHE A 118 -4.82 -10.16 -4.06
C PHE A 118 -5.01 -11.17 -5.19
N THR A 119 -4.26 -10.97 -6.27
CA THR A 119 -4.00 -11.98 -7.31
C THR A 119 -2.51 -12.23 -7.37
N ILE A 120 -2.12 -13.42 -7.82
CA ILE A 120 -0.72 -13.79 -8.01
C ILE A 120 -0.55 -14.08 -9.48
N ASN A 121 0.34 -13.33 -10.12
CA ASN A 121 0.63 -13.44 -11.53
C ASN A 121 -0.60 -13.37 -12.47
N GLY A 122 -1.61 -12.58 -12.10
CA GLY A 122 -2.87 -12.42 -12.82
C GLY A 122 -3.96 -13.43 -12.43
N GLU A 123 -3.66 -14.38 -11.56
CA GLU A 123 -4.58 -15.48 -11.20
C GLU A 123 -5.07 -15.39 -9.75
N ARG A 124 -6.31 -15.83 -9.51
CA ARG A 124 -6.82 -16.02 -8.15
C ARG A 124 -6.15 -17.26 -7.55
N ARG A 125 -5.52 -17.07 -6.38
CA ARG A 125 -4.90 -18.16 -5.62
C ARG A 125 -5.62 -18.39 -4.30
N ARG A 126 -5.35 -19.54 -3.68
CA ARG A 126 -5.87 -19.87 -2.35
C ARG A 126 -5.04 -19.25 -1.24
N VAL A 127 -3.73 -19.27 -1.41
CA VAL A 127 -2.76 -18.73 -0.45
C VAL A 127 -1.85 -17.71 -1.14
N LEU A 128 -1.26 -16.80 -0.37
CA LEU A 128 -0.36 -15.75 -0.87
C LEU A 128 0.92 -16.35 -1.48
N ALA A 129 1.70 -17.08 -0.67
CA ALA A 129 2.76 -17.95 -1.16
C ALA A 129 2.47 -19.39 -0.71
N ASN A 130 2.42 -19.62 0.60
CA ASN A 130 2.23 -20.94 1.19
C ASN A 130 1.22 -20.97 2.34
N TYR A 131 1.06 -19.87 3.09
CA TYR A 131 0.40 -19.95 4.40
C TYR A 131 -0.87 -19.10 4.54
N VAL A 132 -0.88 -17.84 4.10
CA VAL A 132 -1.98 -16.91 4.35
C VAL A 132 -3.05 -17.04 3.27
N ASP A 133 -4.30 -17.30 3.67
CA ASP A 133 -5.44 -17.43 2.77
C ASP A 133 -5.81 -16.09 2.13
N ILE A 134 -5.88 -16.04 0.79
CA ILE A 134 -6.24 -14.87 -0.01
C ILE A 134 -7.44 -15.11 -0.94
N ARG A 135 -8.20 -16.19 -0.72
CA ARG A 135 -9.40 -16.56 -1.52
C ARG A 135 -10.49 -15.51 -1.48
N TYR A 136 -10.51 -14.70 -0.42
CA TYR A 136 -11.53 -13.69 -0.19
C TYR A 136 -10.91 -12.30 -0.18
N GLY A 137 -11.76 -11.30 -0.38
CA GLY A 137 -11.35 -9.91 -0.22
C GLY A 137 -11.15 -9.58 1.25
N PHE A 138 -10.25 -8.65 1.52
CA PHE A 138 -9.92 -8.13 2.83
C PHE A 138 -10.73 -6.85 3.06
N PRO A 139 -11.79 -6.87 3.89
CA PRO A 139 -12.68 -5.72 4.04
C PRO A 139 -12.10 -4.69 5.03
N ARG A 140 -12.15 -3.40 4.66
CA ARG A 140 -11.69 -2.26 5.45
C ARG A 140 -12.05 -2.36 6.93
N ARG A 141 -13.31 -2.64 7.25
CA ARG A 141 -13.84 -2.70 8.62
C ARG A 141 -13.08 -3.63 9.59
N ILE A 142 -12.31 -4.59 9.06
CA ILE A 142 -11.49 -5.52 9.86
C ILE A 142 -10.02 -5.10 9.87
N TRP A 143 -9.55 -4.45 8.81
CA TRP A 143 -8.13 -4.26 8.49
C TRP A 143 -7.65 -2.81 8.54
N GLU A 144 -8.56 -1.86 8.80
CA GLU A 144 -8.23 -0.44 8.97
C GLU A 144 -7.69 -0.09 10.36
N GLU A 145 -7.65 -1.05 11.27
CA GLU A 145 -7.00 -0.95 12.58
C GLU A 145 -5.98 -2.08 12.77
N TRP A 146 -4.81 -1.76 13.31
CA TRP A 146 -3.79 -2.75 13.65
C TRP A 146 -3.01 -2.34 14.92
N PRO A 147 -2.82 -3.24 15.93
CA PRO A 147 -3.31 -4.62 16.06
C PRO A 147 -4.83 -4.71 15.91
N VAL A 148 -5.32 -5.75 15.23
CA VAL A 148 -6.76 -5.95 15.05
C VAL A 148 -7.35 -6.12 16.44
N LYS A 149 -8.07 -5.11 16.93
CA LYS A 149 -8.77 -5.20 18.20
C LYS A 149 -9.83 -6.29 18.05
N LYS A 150 -9.95 -7.18 19.04
CA LYS A 150 -11.03 -8.17 19.05
C LYS A 150 -12.36 -7.44 18.82
N MET A 151 -13.07 -7.80 17.75
CA MET A 151 -14.45 -7.36 17.58
C MET A 151 -15.23 -7.83 18.82
N LYS A 152 -15.87 -6.91 19.53
CA LYS A 152 -16.76 -7.21 20.65
C LYS A 152 -18.02 -7.89 20.13
#